data_AF-R3WC91-F1
#
_entry.id   AF-R3WC91-F1
#
_cell.length_a   1.000
_cell.length_b   1.000
_cell.length_c   1.000
_cell.angle_alpha   90.00
_cell.angle_beta   90.00
_cell.angle_gamma   90.00
#
_symmetry.space_group_name_H-M   'P 1'
#
loop_
_entity.id
_entity.type
_entity.pdbx_description
1 polymer ?
#
loop_
_entity_poly.entity_id
_entity_poly.type
_entity_poly.pdbx_seq_one_letter_code
_entity_poly.pdbx_strand_id
1 'polypeptide(L)'
;MFVYVPEAHLFGDKTFITNDAIDVYLRKAAKVKIYFIFQGNQKQIENSFDDFNKRLRTNIPAGMIGTRLADQGFINVKSGYSEPTVELDESHFFVGRNACRVKLVSE
;
A
#
# COMPACT_ATOMS: atom_id res chain seq x y z
N MET A 1 -9.53 16.50 1.44
CA MET A 1 -8.09 16.82 1.36
C MET A 1 -7.31 15.53 1.13
N PHE A 2 -6.37 15.54 0.19
CA PHE A 2 -5.47 14.42 -0.06
C PHE A 2 -4.08 14.74 0.48
N VAL A 3 -3.48 13.78 1.18
CA VAL A 3 -2.11 13.86 1.68
C VAL A 3 -1.33 12.74 1.00
N TYR A 4 -0.42 13.12 0.10
CA TYR A 4 0.46 12.19 -0.58
C TYR A 4 1.76 12.04 0.19
N VAL A 5 2.14 10.80 0.48
CA VAL A 5 3.36 10.45 1.21
C VAL A 5 4.19 9.53 0.31
N PRO A 6 5.13 10.08 -0.47
CA PRO A 6 6.08 9.29 -1.23
C PRO A 6 7.12 8.66 -0.30
N GLU A 7 7.79 7.61 -0.77
CA GLU A 7 8.82 6.89 -0.02
C GLU A 7 8.36 6.50 1.41
N ALA A 8 7.10 6.06 1.52
CA ALA A 8 6.44 5.84 2.82
C ALA A 8 7.21 4.88 3.74
N HIS A 9 7.99 3.96 3.19
CA HIS A 9 8.85 3.05 3.96
C HIS A 9 9.89 3.78 4.83
N LEU A 10 10.27 5.02 4.50
CA LEU A 10 11.18 5.86 5.27
C LEU A 10 10.45 6.83 6.21
N PHE A 11 9.13 6.97 6.08
CA PHE A 11 8.38 8.06 6.71
C PHE A 11 8.41 7.97 8.24
N GLY A 12 8.23 6.77 8.80
CA GLY A 12 8.26 6.57 10.26
C GLY A 12 9.57 7.07 10.89
N ASP A 13 10.69 6.63 10.34
CA ASP A 13 12.03 6.96 10.85
C ASP A 13 12.40 8.42 10.69
N LYS A 14 11.88 9.09 9.66
CA LYS A 14 12.20 10.50 9.37
C LYS A 14 11.33 11.49 10.13
N THR A 15 10.10 11.09 10.48
CA THR A 15 9.14 12.00 11.11
C THR A 15 9.04 11.84 12.61
N PHE A 16 9.57 10.73 13.15
CA PHE A 16 9.39 10.36 14.57
C PHE A 16 7.92 10.39 14.99
N ILE A 17 7.02 10.12 14.04
CA ILE A 17 5.59 10.09 14.28
C ILE A 17 5.28 9.00 15.30
N THR A 18 4.45 9.33 16.29
CA THR A 18 4.05 8.34 17.27
C THR A 18 3.11 7.31 16.65
N ASN A 19 3.21 6.10 17.17
CA ASN A 19 2.31 5.00 16.86
C ASN A 19 0.83 5.42 16.95
N ASP A 20 0.43 6.09 18.03
CA ASP A 20 -0.95 6.54 18.22
C ASP A 20 -1.40 7.55 17.16
N ALA A 21 -0.51 8.46 16.73
CA ALA A 21 -0.82 9.42 15.68
C ALA A 21 -1.06 8.73 14.33
N ILE A 22 -0.25 7.71 13.99
CA ILE A 22 -0.45 6.90 12.78
C ILE A 22 -1.84 6.22 12.80
N ASP A 23 -2.24 5.62 13.93
CA ASP A 23 -3.55 4.96 14.00
C ASP A 23 -4.70 5.94 13.81
N VAL A 24 -4.57 7.16 14.33
CA VAL A 24 -5.54 8.24 14.07
C VAL A 24 -5.58 8.57 12.58
N TYR A 25 -4.42 8.68 11.91
CA TYR A 25 -4.36 8.98 10.48
C TYR A 25 -4.96 7.86 9.63
N LEU A 26 -4.61 6.59 9.91
CA LEU A 26 -5.08 5.44 9.13
C LEU A 26 -6.57 5.15 9.35
N ARG A 27 -7.11 5.39 10.56
CA ARG A 27 -8.49 4.96 10.90
C ARG A 27 -9.51 6.08 11.03
N LYS A 28 -9.08 7.29 11.40
CA LYS A 28 -9.99 8.41 11.74
C LYS A 28 -9.92 9.57 10.74
N ALA A 29 -8.82 9.75 10.01
CA ALA A 29 -8.67 10.85 9.04
C ALA A 29 -9.78 10.90 7.99
N ALA A 30 -10.22 9.74 7.50
CA ALA A 30 -11.31 9.66 6.52
C ALA A 30 -12.63 10.24 7.05
N LYS A 31 -12.88 10.17 8.37
CA LYS A 31 -14.10 10.74 9.01
C LYS A 31 -14.12 12.26 8.92
N VAL A 32 -12.95 12.89 8.86
CA VAL A 32 -12.78 14.34 8.69
C VAL A 32 -12.37 14.70 7.26
N LYS A 33 -12.64 13.82 6.28
CA LYS A 33 -12.40 14.02 4.84
C LYS A 33 -10.92 14.26 4.48
N ILE A 34 -10.01 13.68 5.25
CA ILE A 34 -8.58 13.62 4.95
C ILE A 34 -8.26 12.20 4.48
N TYR A 35 -7.64 12.08 3.30
CA TYR A 35 -7.30 10.81 2.67
C TYR A 35 -5.80 10.74 2.43
N PHE A 36 -5.17 9.70 2.95
CA PHE A 36 -3.74 9.48 2.77
C PHE A 36 -3.48 8.52 1.61
N ILE A 37 -2.48 8.86 0.79
CA ILE A 37 -1.96 8.00 -0.27
C ILE A 37 -0.49 7.74 0.06
N PHE A 38 -0.18 6.51 0.44
CA PHE A 38 1.18 6.08 0.74
C PHE A 38 1.76 5.37 -0.46
N GLN A 39 2.89 5.84 -0.96
CA GLN A 39 3.62 5.25 -2.08
C GLN A 39 5.04 4.91 -1.61
N GLY A 40 5.56 3.75 -2.01
CA GLY A 40 6.92 3.36 -1.64
C GLY A 40 7.30 1.98 -2.18
N ASN A 41 8.54 1.58 -1.89
CA ASN A 41 9.06 0.29 -2.29
C ASN A 41 8.32 -0.85 -1.57
N GLN A 42 7.67 -1.72 -2.34
CA GLN A 42 6.86 -2.82 -1.81
C GLN A 42 7.67 -3.76 -0.91
N LYS A 43 8.88 -4.19 -1.31
CA LYS A 43 9.70 -5.14 -0.53
C LYS A 43 10.15 -4.55 0.80
N GLN A 44 10.47 -3.26 0.84
CA GLN A 44 10.86 -2.59 2.08
C GLN A 44 9.67 -2.44 3.01
N ILE A 45 8.49 -2.09 2.48
CA ILE A 45 7.26 -2.07 3.26
C ILE A 45 6.94 -3.47 3.79
N GLU A 46 6.99 -4.52 2.96
CA GLU A 46 6.69 -5.91 3.33
C GLU A 46 7.61 -6.46 4.43
N ASN A 47 8.93 -6.31 4.23
CA ASN A 47 9.94 -6.94 5.08
C ASN A 47 10.35 -6.09 6.28
N SER A 48 9.89 -4.84 6.39
CA SER A 48 10.24 -3.98 7.51
C SER A 48 9.65 -4.50 8.83
N PHE A 49 10.51 -4.51 9.85
CA PHE A 49 10.18 -4.82 11.24
C PHE A 49 9.67 -3.61 12.02
N ASP A 50 9.70 -2.41 11.43
CA ASP A 50 9.32 -1.17 12.08
C ASP A 50 7.80 -1.09 12.28
N ASP A 51 7.40 -0.53 13.42
CA ASP A 51 5.99 -0.46 13.80
C ASP A 51 5.16 0.37 12.82
N PHE A 52 5.72 1.45 12.28
CA PHE A 52 5.08 2.26 11.25
C PHE A 52 4.69 1.40 10.05
N ASN A 53 5.67 0.69 9.49
CA ASN A 53 5.46 -0.14 8.30
C ASN A 53 4.46 -1.26 8.60
N LYS A 54 4.59 -1.97 9.73
CA LYS A 54 3.64 -3.00 10.16
C LYS A 54 2.20 -2.48 10.23
N ARG A 55 2.00 -1.31 10.83
CA ARG A 55 0.67 -0.67 10.94
C ARG A 55 0.15 -0.27 9.57
N LEU A 56 0.99 0.28 8.71
CA LEU A 56 0.63 0.60 7.33
C LEU A 56 0.10 -0.66 6.62
N ARG A 57 0.85 -1.79 6.65
CA ARG A 57 0.41 -3.05 6.00
C ARG A 57 -0.93 -3.57 6.53
N THR A 58 -1.15 -3.48 7.83
CA THR A 58 -2.33 -4.07 8.48
C THR A 58 -3.62 -3.25 8.26
N ASN A 59 -3.50 -1.96 7.93
CA ASN A 59 -4.65 -1.06 7.84
C ASN A 59 -4.95 -0.54 6.43
N ILE A 60 -4.28 -1.03 5.37
CA ILE A 60 -4.55 -0.58 3.99
C ILE A 60 -5.81 -1.28 3.45
N PRO A 61 -6.91 -0.55 3.19
CA PRO A 61 -8.14 -1.14 2.70
C PRO A 61 -8.15 -1.36 1.17
N ALA A 62 -7.33 -0.60 0.44
CA ALA A 62 -7.22 -0.61 -1.00
C ALA A 62 -5.89 -0.03 -1.44
N GLY A 63 -5.41 -0.43 -2.62
CA GLY A 63 -4.14 0.06 -3.16
C GLY A 63 -3.80 -0.53 -4.52
N MET A 64 -2.57 -0.31 -4.94
CA MET A 64 -2.01 -0.85 -6.18
C MET A 64 -0.66 -1.51 -5.91
N ILE A 65 -0.39 -2.63 -6.58
CA ILE A 65 0.93 -3.29 -6.55
C ILE A 65 1.43 -3.59 -7.97
N GLY A 66 2.71 -3.36 -8.19
CA GLY A 66 3.39 -3.61 -9.47
C GLY A 66 4.00 -5.01 -9.57
N THR A 67 3.63 -5.93 -8.68
CA THR A 67 4.11 -7.32 -8.67
C THR A 67 2.97 -8.28 -8.93
N ARG A 68 3.31 -9.53 -9.29
CA ARG A 68 2.30 -10.59 -9.38
C ARG A 68 1.67 -10.82 -8.02
N LEU A 69 0.38 -11.10 -7.99
CA LEU A 69 -0.34 -11.39 -6.75
C LEU A 69 0.21 -12.65 -6.05
N ALA A 70 0.80 -13.58 -6.82
CA ALA A 70 1.47 -14.78 -6.30
C ALA A 70 2.87 -14.53 -5.69
N ASP A 71 3.54 -13.42 -6.02
CA ASP A 71 4.93 -13.15 -5.61
C ASP A 71 5.06 -12.21 -4.40
N GLN A 72 3.94 -11.86 -3.79
CA GLN A 72 3.85 -10.84 -2.76
C GLN A 72 3.20 -11.38 -1.49
N GLY A 73 3.68 -10.93 -0.33
CA GLY A 73 3.15 -11.33 0.98
C GLY A 73 2.24 -10.28 1.64
N PHE A 74 1.98 -9.18 0.95
CA PHE A 74 1.34 -7.97 1.46
C PHE A 74 -0.20 -8.01 1.43
N ILE A 75 -0.79 -8.48 0.34
CA ILE A 75 -2.23 -8.49 0.08
C ILE A 75 -2.73 -9.92 0.07
N ASN A 76 -3.77 -10.17 0.88
CA ASN A 76 -4.42 -11.47 0.95
C ASN A 76 -5.56 -11.56 -0.09
N VAL A 77 -5.18 -11.81 -1.34
CA VAL A 77 -6.09 -12.02 -2.49
C VAL A 77 -5.86 -13.40 -3.08
N LYS A 78 -6.89 -13.95 -3.75
CA LYS A 78 -6.71 -15.19 -4.53
C LYS A 78 -5.82 -14.89 -5.73
N SER A 79 -4.75 -15.66 -5.89
CA SER A 79 -3.83 -15.60 -7.02
C SER A 79 -3.70 -16.97 -7.68
N GLY A 80 -3.30 -16.97 -8.95
CA GLY A 80 -2.99 -18.19 -9.69
C GLY A 80 -1.51 -18.22 -10.06
N TYR A 81 -0.87 -19.38 -9.98
CA TYR A 81 0.54 -19.52 -10.38
C TYR A 81 0.79 -19.23 -11.86
N SER A 82 -0.25 -19.32 -12.70
CA SER A 82 -0.21 -19.00 -14.14
C SER A 82 -0.39 -17.51 -14.43
N GLU A 83 -0.34 -16.65 -13.42
CA GLU A 83 -0.46 -15.21 -13.58
C GLU A 83 0.71 -14.67 -14.44
N PRO A 84 0.43 -13.92 -15.52
CA PRO A 84 1.46 -13.35 -16.37
C PRO A 84 2.24 -12.26 -15.62
N THR A 85 3.51 -12.08 -15.99
CA THR A 85 4.37 -10.98 -15.50
C THR A 85 3.67 -9.64 -15.62
N VAL A 86 3.78 -8.79 -14.59
CA VAL A 86 3.21 -7.44 -14.59
C VAL A 86 4.15 -6.52 -15.38
N GLU A 87 3.61 -5.89 -16.42
CA GLU A 87 4.36 -4.95 -17.27
C GLU A 87 4.52 -3.58 -16.59
N LEU A 88 5.40 -2.73 -17.13
CA LEU A 88 5.76 -1.45 -16.51
C LEU A 88 4.55 -0.50 -16.33
N ASP A 89 3.61 -0.53 -17.27
CA ASP A 89 2.38 0.27 -17.27
C ASP A 89 1.19 -0.47 -16.66
N GLU A 90 1.42 -1.65 -16.06
CA GLU A 90 0.38 -2.46 -15.46
C GLU A 90 0.57 -2.59 -13.94
N SER A 91 -0.54 -2.83 -13.25
CA SER A 91 -0.54 -3.06 -11.81
C SER A 91 -1.78 -3.85 -11.41
N HIS A 92 -1.77 -4.43 -10.22
CA HIS A 92 -3.00 -4.94 -9.61
C HIS A 92 -3.59 -3.91 -8.68
N PHE A 93 -4.80 -3.46 -8.99
CA PHE A 93 -5.62 -2.70 -8.07
C PHE A 93 -6.38 -3.66 -7.17
N PHE A 94 -6.40 -3.39 -5.87
CA PHE A 94 -7.14 -4.21 -4.91
C PHE A 94 -8.00 -3.37 -3.97
N VAL A 95 -9.11 -3.97 -3.53
CA VAL A 95 -9.96 -3.47 -2.45
C VAL A 95 -10.31 -4.67 -1.56
N GLY A 96 -9.84 -4.66 -0.31
CA GLY A 96 -9.95 -5.80 0.59
C GLY A 96 -9.29 -7.04 0.00
N ARG A 97 -10.09 -8.08 -0.26
CA ARG A 97 -9.63 -9.38 -0.80
C ARG A 97 -9.89 -9.58 -2.28
N ASN A 98 -10.36 -8.53 -2.97
CA ASN A 98 -10.62 -8.55 -4.40
C ASN A 98 -9.52 -7.75 -5.10
N ALA A 99 -8.96 -8.31 -6.17
CA ALA A 99 -7.97 -7.65 -7.00
C ALA A 99 -8.33 -7.79 -8.48
N CYS A 100 -7.99 -6.77 -9.27
CA CYS A 100 -8.06 -6.79 -10.72
C CYS A 100 -6.79 -6.18 -11.32
N ARG A 101 -6.47 -6.59 -12.54
CA ARG A 101 -5.36 -6.00 -13.29
C ARG A 101 -5.83 -4.70 -13.94
N VAL A 102 -5.02 -3.67 -13.81
CA VAL A 102 -5.27 -2.34 -14.37
C VAL A 102 -4.06 -1.90 -15.17
N LYS A 103 -4.33 -1.12 -16.21
CA LYS A 103 -3.32 -0.46 -17.02
C LYS A 103 -3.35 1.03 -16.71
N LEU A 104 -2.19 1.60 -16.39
CA LEU A 104 -2.04 3.02 -16.15
C LEU A 104 -2.28 3.79 -17.45
N VAL A 105 -2.95 4.93 -17.34
CA VAL A 105 -3.16 5.82 -18.48
C VAL A 105 -1.81 6.40 -18.88
N SER A 106 -1.36 6.10 -20.10
CA SER A 106 -0.24 6.79 -20.75
C SER A 106 -0.78 8.00 -21.51
N GLU A 107 -0.04 9.12 -21.47
CA GLU A 107 -0.28 10.29 -22.32
C GLU A 107 -0.15 9.96 -23.81
#